data_AF-E9HUP2-F1
#
_entry.id   AF-E9HUP2-F1
#
_cell.length_a   1.000
_cell.length_b   1.000
_cell.length_c   1.000
_cell.angle_alpha   90.00
_cell.angle_beta   90.00
_cell.angle_gamma   90.00
#
_symmetry.space_group_name_H-M   'P 1'
#
loop_
_entity.id
_entity.type
_entity.pdbx_description
1 polymer ?
#
loop_
_entity_poly.entity_id
_entity_poly.type
_entity_poly.pdbx_seq_one_letter_code
_entity_poly.pdbx_strand_id
1 'polypeptide(L)'
;MESQAIALPPIDEEDDDEQVDDEEEETHCDPEVIEDPDHLKNLRTGGKSVHTKSGKKMMKAVRIGSDRDEVRALRAVYVRDFEELERRHDRYVCANLANFSRDDLEGQRQWIQAVIYDQQSLLADCDKYLIFTKPQSSASVATRASSRHSSVSSAQAKILEAERKEQEARLKLQQAEDEAKRQAEEDESLRELQVRQRQIDADREQRKLKDEMELLQPTGDSS
;
A
#
# COMPACT_ATOMS: atom_id res chain seq x y z
N MET A 1 7.08 31.05 -62.05
CA MET A 1 6.87 31.75 -60.77
C MET A 1 5.43 31.50 -60.39
N GLU A 2 5.19 30.74 -59.34
CA GLU A 2 4.05 30.84 -58.43
C GLU A 2 4.20 29.70 -57.42
N SER A 3 4.87 30.03 -56.33
CA SER A 3 4.92 29.20 -55.13
C SER A 3 3.53 29.20 -54.51
N GLN A 4 2.88 28.04 -54.43
CA GLN A 4 1.66 27.92 -53.63
C GLN A 4 2.05 27.70 -52.16
N ALA A 5 1.69 28.68 -51.34
CA ALA A 5 1.78 28.63 -49.90
C ALA A 5 0.48 28.05 -49.30
N ILE A 6 0.66 27.02 -48.47
CA ILE A 6 0.06 26.75 -47.15
C ILE A 6 -1.47 26.89 -46.98
N ALA A 7 -2.09 25.81 -46.53
CA ALA A 7 -3.07 25.86 -45.44
C ALA A 7 -2.98 24.56 -44.63
N LEU A 8 -2.27 24.59 -43.50
CA LEU A 8 -2.44 23.58 -42.45
C LEU A 8 -3.79 23.83 -41.78
N PRO A 9 -4.57 22.78 -41.47
CA PRO A 9 -5.81 22.92 -40.72
C PRO A 9 -5.54 23.44 -39.30
N PRO A 10 -6.50 24.16 -38.69
CA PRO A 10 -6.36 24.74 -37.37
C PRO A 10 -6.17 23.64 -36.32
N ILE A 11 -5.24 23.89 -35.41
CA ILE A 11 -5.07 23.14 -34.17
C ILE A 11 -6.21 23.61 -33.27
N ASP A 12 -7.16 22.71 -32.96
CA ASP A 12 -8.08 22.94 -31.86
C ASP A 12 -7.27 22.86 -30.56
N GLU A 13 -6.78 24.03 -30.14
CA GLU A 13 -6.42 24.30 -28.76
C GLU A 13 -7.73 24.39 -27.97
N GLU A 14 -8.26 23.24 -27.55
CA GLU A 14 -9.24 23.21 -26.46
C GLU A 14 -8.50 23.54 -25.15
N ASP A 15 -8.35 24.85 -24.91
CA ASP A 15 -8.15 25.45 -23.59
C ASP A 15 -9.39 25.13 -22.73
N ASP A 16 -9.33 24.01 -22.02
CA ASP A 16 -10.26 23.70 -20.94
C ASP A 16 -9.59 24.09 -19.60
N ASP A 17 -9.38 25.40 -19.44
CA ASP A 17 -9.10 26.03 -18.16
C ASP A 17 -10.39 26.09 -17.33
N GLU A 18 -10.91 24.93 -16.92
CA GLU A 18 -11.81 24.86 -15.77
C GLU A 18 -11.01 25.19 -14.51
N GLN A 19 -10.97 26.49 -14.17
CA GLN A 19 -10.76 26.96 -12.81
C GLN A 19 -11.88 26.41 -11.93
N VAL A 20 -11.69 25.21 -11.41
CA VAL A 20 -12.45 24.70 -10.27
C VAL A 20 -11.81 25.24 -8.99
N ASP A 21 -12.20 26.46 -8.62
CA ASP A 21 -12.16 26.91 -7.23
C ASP A 21 -13.19 26.11 -6.43
N ASP A 22 -12.81 24.91 -6.02
CA ASP A 22 -13.49 24.17 -4.95
C ASP A 22 -12.57 24.20 -3.73
N GLU A 23 -12.56 25.34 -3.03
CA GLU A 23 -12.32 25.34 -1.58
C GLU A 23 -13.51 24.63 -0.91
N GLU A 24 -13.68 23.33 -1.17
CA GLU A 24 -14.51 22.47 -0.34
C GLU A 24 -13.72 22.27 0.96
N GLU A 25 -14.03 23.10 1.94
CA GLU A 25 -13.68 22.90 3.34
C GLU A 25 -14.11 21.48 3.71
N GLU A 26 -13.16 20.53 3.70
CA GLU A 26 -13.39 19.15 4.12
C GLU A 26 -13.73 19.22 5.61
N THR A 27 -15.02 19.39 5.91
CA THR A 27 -15.55 19.25 7.25
C THR A 27 -15.19 17.83 7.67
N HIS A 28 -14.15 17.71 8.50
CA HIS A 28 -13.67 16.48 9.09
C HIS A 28 -14.71 16.01 10.11
N CYS A 29 -15.90 15.67 9.62
CA CYS A 29 -16.94 15.01 10.41
C CYS A 29 -16.36 13.67 10.82
N ASP A 30 -16.22 13.47 12.14
CA ASP A 30 -15.76 12.20 12.66
C ASP A 30 -16.69 11.10 12.14
N PRO A 31 -16.20 10.28 11.21
CA PRO A 31 -17.02 9.23 10.64
C PRO A 31 -17.47 8.27 11.73
N GLU A 32 -16.79 8.19 12.89
CA GLU A 32 -17.15 7.33 14.03
C GLU A 32 -18.48 7.67 14.71
N VAL A 33 -18.94 8.93 14.61
CA VAL A 33 -20.13 9.41 15.34
C VAL A 33 -21.42 9.27 14.50
N ILE A 34 -21.31 9.13 13.18
CA ILE A 34 -22.47 9.14 12.29
C ILE A 34 -22.90 7.70 11.96
N GLU A 35 -24.14 7.37 12.30
CA GLU A 35 -24.75 6.05 12.06
C GLU A 35 -25.78 6.04 10.92
N ASP A 36 -26.24 7.21 10.46
CA ASP A 36 -27.28 7.31 9.43
C ASP A 36 -26.80 6.76 8.07
N PRO A 37 -27.47 5.74 7.49
CA PRO A 37 -27.08 5.12 6.22
C PRO A 37 -26.98 6.09 5.04
N ASP A 38 -27.90 7.05 4.94
CA ASP A 38 -27.92 8.01 3.83
C ASP A 38 -26.76 8.99 3.96
N HIS A 39 -26.48 9.47 5.17
CA HIS A 39 -25.30 10.28 5.44
C HIS A 39 -24.00 9.53 5.12
N LEU A 40 -23.87 8.26 5.53
CA LEU A 40 -22.70 7.42 5.22
C LEU A 40 -22.51 7.21 3.71
N LYS A 41 -23.62 7.04 2.96
CA LYS A 41 -23.57 6.95 1.50
C LYS A 41 -23.03 8.22 0.87
N ASN A 42 -23.46 9.38 1.35
CA ASN A 42 -23.01 10.69 0.87
C ASN A 42 -21.52 10.90 1.19
N LEU A 43 -21.07 10.61 2.41
CA LEU A 43 -19.66 10.65 2.78
C LEU A 43 -18.80 9.75 1.88
N ARG A 44 -19.24 8.52 1.62
CA ARG A 44 -18.52 7.61 0.72
C ARG A 44 -18.44 8.16 -0.70
N THR A 45 -19.52 8.77 -1.18
CA THR A 45 -19.58 9.35 -2.53
C THR A 45 -18.68 10.58 -2.64
N GLY A 46 -18.67 11.45 -1.62
CA GLY A 46 -17.74 12.56 -1.50
C GLY A 46 -16.29 12.09 -1.46
N GLY A 47 -15.98 11.07 -0.65
CA GLY A 47 -14.65 10.44 -0.60
C GLY A 47 -14.21 9.90 -1.96
N LYS A 48 -15.12 9.30 -2.74
CA LYS A 48 -14.81 8.88 -4.12
C LYS A 48 -14.46 10.05 -5.00
N SER A 49 -15.18 11.17 -4.87
CA SER A 49 -14.89 12.40 -5.62
C SER A 49 -13.50 12.93 -5.29
N VAL A 50 -13.16 13.04 -4.00
CA VAL A 50 -11.83 13.50 -3.53
C VAL A 50 -10.71 12.60 -4.07
N HIS A 51 -10.83 11.28 -3.89
CA HIS A 51 -9.88 10.29 -4.42
C HIS A 51 -9.72 10.41 -5.94
N THR A 52 -10.82 10.59 -6.68
CA THR A 52 -10.78 10.78 -8.14
C THR A 52 -10.08 12.09 -8.51
N LYS A 53 -10.36 13.19 -7.80
CA LYS A 53 -9.73 14.51 -8.00
C LYS A 53 -8.22 14.42 -7.75
N SER A 54 -7.78 13.77 -6.67
CA SER A 54 -6.34 13.61 -6.38
C SER A 54 -5.63 12.69 -7.38
N GLY A 55 -6.29 11.62 -7.85
CA GLY A 55 -5.77 10.77 -8.93
C GLY A 55 -5.57 11.54 -10.24
N LYS A 56 -6.55 12.35 -10.65
CA LYS A 56 -6.43 13.23 -11.82
C LYS A 56 -5.29 14.23 -11.66
N LYS A 57 -5.16 14.87 -10.49
CA LYS A 57 -4.08 15.82 -10.19
C LYS A 57 -2.70 15.17 -10.28
N MET A 58 -2.53 13.98 -9.68
CA MET A 58 -1.30 13.20 -9.77
C MET A 58 -0.95 12.85 -11.23
N MET A 59 -1.92 12.37 -12.00
CA MET A 59 -1.68 11.99 -13.40
C MET A 59 -1.43 13.20 -14.31
N LYS A 60 -2.01 14.37 -14.02
CA LYS A 60 -1.67 15.63 -14.70
C LYS A 60 -0.20 15.98 -14.47
N ALA A 61 0.28 15.93 -13.23
CA ALA A 61 1.68 16.18 -12.87
C ALA A 61 2.64 15.21 -13.58
N VAL A 62 2.30 13.91 -13.62
CA VAL A 62 3.07 12.91 -14.38
C VAL A 62 3.12 13.26 -15.87
N ARG A 63 2.00 13.65 -16.47
CA ARG A 63 1.90 13.97 -17.90
C ARG A 63 2.71 15.21 -18.30
N ILE A 64 2.71 16.25 -17.48
CA ILE A 64 3.47 17.48 -17.74
C ILE A 64 4.94 17.38 -17.34
N GLY A 65 5.37 16.27 -16.74
CA GLY A 65 6.74 16.06 -16.32
C GLY A 65 7.14 16.89 -15.09
N SER A 66 6.21 17.07 -14.14
CA SER A 66 6.45 17.77 -12.87
C SER A 66 7.63 17.21 -12.08
N ASP A 67 8.12 18.01 -11.13
CA ASP A 67 9.22 17.58 -10.25
C ASP A 67 8.90 16.26 -9.52
N ARG A 68 9.96 15.49 -9.28
CA ARG A 68 9.85 14.17 -8.65
C ARG A 68 9.31 14.19 -7.24
N ASP A 69 9.64 15.21 -6.46
CA ASP A 69 9.16 15.34 -5.09
C ASP A 69 7.71 15.83 -5.09
N GLU A 70 7.31 16.66 -6.06
CA GLU A 70 5.90 17.02 -6.31
C GLU A 70 5.06 15.78 -6.64
N VAL A 71 5.48 14.97 -7.61
CA VAL A 71 4.77 13.72 -7.97
C VAL A 71 4.73 12.74 -6.79
N ARG A 72 5.80 12.65 -5.98
CA ARG A 72 5.81 11.84 -4.76
C ARG A 72 4.80 12.34 -3.72
N ALA A 73 4.70 13.65 -3.53
CA ALA A 73 3.73 14.25 -2.62
C ALA A 73 2.30 13.99 -3.08
N LEU A 74 2.01 14.15 -4.38
CA LEU A 74 0.70 13.86 -4.95
C LEU A 74 0.33 12.38 -4.85
N ARG A 75 1.29 11.47 -5.06
CA ARG A 75 1.10 10.04 -4.84
C ARG A 75 0.73 9.72 -3.39
N ALA A 76 1.39 10.36 -2.43
CA ALA A 76 1.07 10.18 -1.01
C ALA A 76 -0.34 10.66 -0.67
N VAL A 77 -0.78 11.80 -1.22
CA VAL A 77 -2.17 12.28 -1.08
C VAL A 77 -3.15 11.27 -1.66
N TYR A 78 -2.92 10.82 -2.91
CA TYR A 78 -3.80 9.88 -3.60
C TYR A 78 -3.96 8.54 -2.85
N VAL A 79 -2.89 8.03 -2.23
CA VAL A 79 -2.94 6.82 -1.41
C VAL A 79 -3.77 7.05 -0.13
N ARG A 80 -3.55 8.16 0.58
CA ARG A 80 -4.32 8.48 1.79
C ARG A 80 -5.81 8.67 1.49
N ASP A 81 -6.15 9.34 0.39
CA ASP A 81 -7.55 9.55 0.00
C ASP A 81 -8.25 8.23 -0.32
N PHE A 82 -7.50 7.25 -0.84
CA PHE A 82 -8.01 5.89 -1.05
C PHE A 82 -8.24 5.15 0.28
N GLU A 83 -7.28 5.19 1.21
CA GLU A 83 -7.44 4.57 2.56
C GLU A 83 -8.68 5.13 3.27
N GLU A 84 -8.89 6.43 3.17
CA GLU A 84 -10.06 7.10 3.73
C GLU A 84 -11.37 6.70 3.01
N LEU A 85 -11.34 6.57 1.68
CA LEU A 85 -12.47 6.07 0.90
C LEU A 85 -12.84 4.62 1.26
N GLU A 86 -11.84 3.75 1.40
CA GLU A 86 -12.01 2.35 1.80
C GLU A 86 -12.66 2.26 3.17
N ARG A 87 -12.14 3.01 4.15
CA ARG A 87 -12.70 3.08 5.50
C ARG A 87 -14.14 3.62 5.52
N ARG A 88 -14.47 4.62 4.70
CA ARG A 88 -15.85 5.12 4.51
C ARG A 88 -16.75 4.06 3.84
N HIS A 89 -16.21 3.29 2.90
CA HIS A 89 -16.93 2.20 2.24
C HIS A 89 -17.27 1.08 3.23
N ASP A 90 -16.29 0.59 4.00
CA ASP A 90 -16.47 -0.47 4.98
C ASP A 90 -17.51 -0.08 6.02
N ARG A 91 -17.45 1.15 6.52
CA ARG A 91 -18.44 1.65 7.48
C ARG A 91 -19.85 1.65 6.87
N TYR A 92 -20.01 2.17 5.65
CA TYR A 92 -21.31 2.15 4.97
C TYR A 92 -21.83 0.72 4.79
N VAL A 93 -20.96 -0.23 4.44
CA VAL A 93 -21.35 -1.64 4.25
C VAL A 93 -21.75 -2.28 5.57
N CYS A 94 -20.97 -2.10 6.63
CA CYS A 94 -21.28 -2.62 7.97
C CYS A 94 -22.60 -2.05 8.51
N ALA A 95 -22.83 -0.75 8.38
CA ALA A 95 -24.07 -0.10 8.84
C ALA A 95 -25.31 -0.60 8.08
N ASN A 96 -25.16 -1.06 6.83
CA ASN A 96 -26.25 -1.55 5.99
C ASN A 96 -26.30 -3.07 5.87
N LEU A 97 -25.50 -3.81 6.63
CA LEU A 97 -25.34 -5.26 6.45
C LEU A 97 -26.65 -6.02 6.60
N ALA A 98 -27.50 -5.62 7.55
CA ALA A 98 -28.81 -6.22 7.78
C ALA A 98 -29.84 -5.90 6.66
N ASN A 99 -29.61 -4.81 5.92
CA ASN A 99 -30.50 -4.32 4.86
C ASN A 99 -30.10 -4.82 3.47
N PHE A 100 -28.87 -5.33 3.31
CA PHE A 100 -28.38 -5.80 2.03
C PHE A 100 -28.82 -7.23 1.71
N SER A 101 -29.32 -7.42 0.50
CA SER A 101 -29.41 -8.75 -0.09
C SER A 101 -28.03 -9.29 -0.48
N ARG A 102 -27.97 -10.57 -0.85
CA ARG A 102 -26.74 -11.17 -1.38
C ARG A 102 -26.22 -10.42 -2.61
N ASP A 103 -27.12 -9.99 -3.49
CA ASP A 103 -26.78 -9.28 -4.73
C ASP A 103 -26.29 -7.87 -4.43
N ASP A 104 -26.86 -7.19 -3.42
CA ASP A 104 -26.38 -5.88 -2.98
C ASP A 104 -24.95 -5.96 -2.44
N LEU A 105 -24.66 -6.97 -1.60
CA LEU A 105 -23.31 -7.22 -1.08
C LEU A 105 -22.31 -7.52 -2.19
N GLU A 106 -22.74 -8.28 -3.21
CA GLU A 106 -21.91 -8.54 -4.38
C GLU A 106 -21.66 -7.26 -5.18
N GLY A 107 -22.68 -6.42 -5.37
CA GLY A 107 -22.53 -5.11 -5.98
C GLY A 107 -21.56 -4.20 -5.21
N GLN A 108 -21.59 -4.22 -3.86
CA GLN A 108 -20.63 -3.47 -3.05
C GLN A 108 -19.20 -3.98 -3.22
N ARG A 109 -19.00 -5.31 -3.22
CA ARG A 109 -17.70 -5.93 -3.50
C ARG A 109 -17.16 -5.55 -4.87
N GLN A 110 -17.99 -5.64 -5.91
CA GLN A 110 -17.60 -5.28 -7.27
C GLN A 110 -17.24 -3.79 -7.38
N TRP A 111 -17.99 -2.93 -6.69
CA TRP A 111 -17.73 -1.50 -6.67
C TRP A 111 -16.35 -1.17 -6.08
N ILE A 112 -16.02 -1.69 -4.88
CA ILE A 112 -14.71 -1.39 -4.27
C ILE A 112 -13.58 -2.03 -5.06
N GLN A 113 -13.81 -3.24 -5.60
CA GLN A 113 -12.84 -3.91 -6.45
C GLN A 113 -12.51 -3.11 -7.72
N ALA A 114 -13.51 -2.48 -8.35
CA ALA A 114 -13.27 -1.61 -9.49
C ALA A 114 -12.40 -0.40 -9.11
N VAL A 115 -12.67 0.24 -7.96
CA VAL A 115 -11.85 1.35 -7.46
C VAL A 115 -10.41 0.90 -7.18
N ILE A 116 -10.22 -0.29 -6.61
CA ILE A 116 -8.89 -0.87 -6.37
C ILE A 116 -8.13 -1.09 -7.69
N TYR A 117 -8.81 -1.58 -8.73
CA TYR A 117 -8.17 -1.77 -10.04
C TYR A 117 -7.72 -0.43 -10.65
N ASP A 118 -8.57 0.59 -10.63
CA ASP A 118 -8.23 1.93 -11.11
C ASP A 118 -7.05 2.51 -10.32
N GLN A 119 -7.10 2.40 -8.98
CA GLN A 119 -6.03 2.79 -8.07
C GLN A 119 -4.68 2.17 -8.46
N GLN A 120 -4.65 0.85 -8.63
CA GLN A 120 -3.44 0.11 -8.97
C GLN A 120 -2.87 0.52 -10.33
N SER A 121 -3.74 0.75 -11.31
CA SER A 121 -3.32 1.19 -12.64
C SER A 121 -2.65 2.56 -12.60
N LEU A 122 -3.27 3.54 -11.93
CA LEU A 122 -2.72 4.90 -11.81
C LEU A 122 -1.41 4.91 -11.00
N LEU A 123 -1.33 4.14 -9.91
CA LEU A 123 -0.09 4.01 -9.12
C LEU A 123 1.03 3.37 -9.95
N ALA A 124 0.73 2.34 -10.75
CA ALA A 124 1.73 1.72 -11.61
C ALA A 124 2.31 2.71 -12.63
N ASP A 125 1.48 3.57 -13.22
CA ASP A 125 1.96 4.60 -14.16
C ASP A 125 2.76 5.70 -13.48
N CYS A 126 2.33 6.13 -12.28
CA CYS A 126 3.11 7.04 -11.45
C CYS A 126 4.47 6.43 -11.04
N ASP A 127 4.50 5.15 -10.67
CA ASP A 127 5.72 4.47 -10.25
C ASP A 127 6.69 4.29 -11.43
N LYS A 128 6.20 4.00 -12.64
CA LYS A 128 7.01 4.04 -13.87
C LYS A 128 7.64 5.43 -14.05
N TYR A 129 6.87 6.51 -13.92
CA TYR A 129 7.40 7.87 -14.01
C TYR A 129 8.51 8.11 -12.98
N LEU A 130 8.26 7.75 -11.71
CA LEU A 130 9.24 7.91 -10.63
C LEU A 130 10.48 7.02 -10.80
N ILE A 131 10.41 5.90 -11.50
CA ILE A 131 11.59 5.06 -11.79
C ILE A 131 12.42 5.68 -12.92
N PHE A 132 11.79 6.13 -14.00
CA PHE A 132 12.48 6.58 -15.21
C PHE A 132 12.90 8.05 -15.18
N THR A 133 12.32 8.86 -14.29
CA THR A 133 12.78 10.23 -14.08
C THR A 133 14.00 10.27 -13.18
N LYS A 134 15.11 10.79 -13.73
CA LYS A 134 16.28 11.12 -12.93
C LYS A 134 15.89 12.20 -11.91
N PRO A 135 16.46 12.18 -10.69
CA PRO A 135 16.37 13.35 -9.83
C PRO A 135 16.81 14.55 -10.66
N GLN A 136 16.00 15.61 -10.72
CA GLN A 136 16.54 16.88 -11.16
C GLN A 136 17.67 17.19 -10.18
N SER A 137 18.91 16.98 -10.61
CA SER A 137 20.05 17.62 -9.99
C SER A 137 19.71 19.09 -10.07
N SER A 138 19.21 19.66 -8.97
CA SER A 138 19.15 21.09 -8.76
C SER A 138 20.50 21.59 -9.24
N ALA A 139 20.53 22.25 -10.40
CA ALA A 139 21.76 22.71 -10.98
C ALA A 139 22.41 23.53 -9.87
N SER A 140 23.49 22.98 -9.32
CA SER A 140 24.27 23.68 -8.32
C SER A 140 24.80 24.89 -9.05
N VAL A 141 24.07 26.00 -8.96
CA VAL A 141 24.60 27.33 -9.08
C VAL A 141 25.42 27.52 -7.81
N ALA A 142 26.52 26.77 -7.71
CA ALA A 142 27.60 27.08 -6.82
C ALA A 142 28.29 28.27 -7.48
N THR A 143 27.71 29.45 -7.26
CA THR A 143 28.39 30.73 -7.41
C THR A 143 29.74 30.55 -6.73
N ARG A 144 30.79 30.57 -7.54
CA ARG A 144 32.18 30.46 -7.09
C ARG A 144 32.54 31.74 -6.35
N ALA A 145 32.00 31.90 -5.14
CA ALA A 145 32.42 32.92 -4.21
C ALA A 145 33.64 32.39 -3.47
N SER A 146 34.81 32.81 -3.94
CA SER A 146 36.03 32.76 -3.17
C SER A 146 35.84 33.53 -1.87
N SER A 147 35.87 32.85 -0.72
CA SER A 147 36.23 33.48 0.55
C SER A 147 36.68 32.44 1.57
N ARG A 148 37.89 32.65 2.09
CA ARG A 148 38.67 31.72 2.91
C ARG A 148 38.31 31.84 4.39
N HIS A 149 37.18 31.32 4.89
CA HIS A 149 36.94 31.35 6.35
C HIS A 149 36.19 30.10 6.90
N SER A 150 36.82 29.43 7.87
CA SER A 150 36.32 28.44 8.85
C SER A 150 36.24 26.95 8.43
N SER A 151 37.25 26.17 8.86
CA SER A 151 37.38 24.71 8.66
C SER A 151 37.02 23.86 9.90
N VAL A 152 36.49 24.46 10.97
CA VAL A 152 36.25 23.75 12.24
C VAL A 152 34.79 23.25 12.38
N SER A 153 33.80 23.96 11.81
CA SER A 153 32.38 23.59 11.96
C SER A 153 31.92 22.44 11.03
N SER A 154 32.61 22.24 9.91
CA SER A 154 32.26 21.22 8.90
C SER A 154 32.60 19.79 9.34
N ALA A 155 33.68 19.61 10.11
CA ALA A 155 34.08 18.30 10.64
C ALA A 155 33.10 17.80 11.71
N GLN A 156 32.64 18.70 12.59
CA GLN A 156 31.70 18.38 13.67
C GLN A 156 30.32 17.98 13.15
N ALA A 157 29.83 18.63 12.09
CA ALA A 157 28.56 18.26 11.45
C ALA A 157 28.60 16.86 10.83
N LYS A 158 29.72 16.47 10.20
CA LYS A 158 29.90 15.13 9.63
C LYS A 158 29.97 14.03 10.69
N ILE A 159 30.50 14.33 11.87
CA ILE A 159 30.58 13.37 12.98
C ILE A 159 29.18 13.08 13.53
N LEU A 160 28.36 14.11 13.75
CA LEU A 160 26.98 13.93 14.25
C LEU A 160 26.09 13.20 13.23
N GLU A 161 26.26 13.46 11.94
CA GLU A 161 25.52 12.75 10.90
C GLU A 161 25.93 11.27 10.82
N ALA A 162 27.22 10.97 10.96
CA ALA A 162 27.72 9.60 11.02
C ALA A 162 27.20 8.84 12.25
N GLU A 163 27.16 9.50 13.41
CA GLU A 163 26.64 8.92 14.66
C GLU A 163 25.14 8.62 14.58
N ARG A 164 24.35 9.52 13.98
CA ARG A 164 22.92 9.28 13.72
C ARG A 164 22.71 8.06 12.81
N LYS A 165 23.54 7.94 11.77
CA LYS A 165 23.45 6.85 10.80
C LYS A 165 23.86 5.50 11.41
N GLU A 166 24.82 5.51 12.34
CA GLU A 166 25.20 4.32 13.10
C GLU A 166 24.07 3.86 14.04
N GLN A 167 23.41 4.80 14.75
CA GLN A 167 22.27 4.47 15.60
C GLN A 167 21.10 3.88 14.81
N GLU A 168 20.78 4.44 13.64
CA GLU A 168 19.73 3.90 12.76
C GLU A 168 20.08 2.47 12.28
N ALA A 169 21.33 2.22 11.93
CA ALA A 169 21.79 0.90 11.51
C ALA A 169 21.73 -0.13 12.65
N ARG A 170 22.09 0.26 13.88
CA ARG A 170 21.99 -0.61 15.07
C ARG A 170 20.54 -1.00 15.37
N LEU A 171 19.61 -0.07 15.27
CA LEU A 171 18.18 -0.36 15.49
C LEU A 171 17.64 -1.32 14.42
N LYS A 172 18.01 -1.14 13.15
CA LYS A 172 17.63 -2.08 12.07
C LYS A 172 18.21 -3.47 12.28
N LEU A 173 19.45 -3.57 12.77
CA LEU A 173 20.08 -4.85 13.04
C LEU A 173 19.39 -5.55 14.22
N GLN A 174 19.06 -4.81 15.28
CA GLN A 174 18.31 -5.34 16.42
C GLN A 174 16.92 -5.85 16.02
N GLN A 175 16.19 -5.09 15.18
CA GLN A 175 14.89 -5.55 14.66
C GLN A 175 15.01 -6.84 13.85
N ALA A 176 16.06 -6.95 13.02
CA ALA A 176 16.30 -8.16 12.23
C ALA A 176 16.67 -9.38 13.12
N GLU A 177 17.44 -9.17 14.18
CA GLU A 177 17.76 -10.22 15.16
C GLU A 177 16.52 -10.70 15.92
N ASP A 178 15.67 -9.77 16.36
CA ASP A 178 14.42 -10.10 17.07
C ASP A 178 13.41 -10.82 16.16
N GLU A 179 13.34 -10.45 14.87
CA GLU A 179 12.52 -11.15 13.87
C GLU A 179 13.07 -12.55 13.57
N ALA A 180 14.38 -12.70 13.37
CA ALA A 180 15.01 -13.99 13.15
C ALA A 180 14.82 -14.94 14.33
N LYS A 181 14.88 -14.42 15.56
CA LYS A 181 14.62 -15.20 16.77
C LYS A 181 13.18 -15.72 16.80
N ARG A 182 12.20 -14.87 16.49
CA ARG A 182 10.78 -15.27 16.44
C ARG A 182 10.53 -16.35 15.40
N GLN A 183 11.12 -16.21 14.22
CA GLN A 183 11.03 -17.22 13.17
C GLN A 183 11.66 -18.56 13.60
N ALA A 184 12.80 -18.53 14.29
CA ALA A 184 13.43 -19.75 14.79
C ALA A 184 12.56 -20.46 15.84
N GLU A 185 11.88 -19.72 16.72
CA GLU A 185 10.94 -20.26 17.71
C GLU A 185 9.70 -20.89 17.04
N GLU A 186 9.15 -20.26 16.01
CA GLU A 186 8.03 -20.80 15.21
C GLU A 186 8.43 -22.10 14.48
N ASP A 187 9.62 -22.11 13.86
CA ASP A 187 10.15 -23.29 13.17
C ASP A 187 10.43 -24.45 14.13
N GLU A 188 10.95 -24.16 15.33
CA GLU A 188 11.16 -25.18 16.37
C GLU A 188 9.83 -25.77 16.83
N SER A 189 8.81 -24.94 17.06
CA SER A 189 7.45 -25.39 17.41
C SER A 189 6.85 -26.28 16.32
N LEU A 190 7.03 -25.92 15.05
CA LEU A 190 6.54 -26.71 13.92
C LEU A 190 7.23 -28.09 13.85
N ARG A 191 8.55 -28.14 14.10
CA ARG A 191 9.29 -29.42 14.15
C ARG A 191 8.82 -30.30 15.30
N GLU A 192 8.58 -29.72 16.48
CA GLU A 192 8.08 -30.46 17.64
C GLU A 192 6.71 -31.09 17.36
N LEU A 193 5.80 -30.33 16.74
CA LEU A 193 4.49 -30.84 16.32
C LEU A 193 4.60 -32.00 15.32
N GLN A 194 5.51 -31.90 14.35
CA GLN A 194 5.74 -33.00 13.39
C GLN A 194 6.27 -34.26 14.07
N VAL A 195 7.19 -34.12 15.03
CA VAL A 195 7.71 -35.26 15.81
C VAL A 195 6.60 -35.89 16.63
N ARG A 196 5.79 -35.08 17.32
CA ARG A 196 4.64 -35.57 18.10
C ARG A 196 3.64 -36.31 17.23
N GLN A 197 3.34 -35.79 16.03
CA GLN A 197 2.43 -36.45 15.11
C GLN A 197 2.96 -37.81 14.67
N ARG A 198 4.26 -37.90 14.31
CA ARG A 198 4.90 -39.18 13.99
C ARG A 198 4.83 -40.19 15.14
N GLN A 199 4.96 -39.72 16.38
CA GLN A 199 4.82 -40.55 17.58
C GLN A 199 3.40 -41.11 17.72
N ILE A 200 2.38 -40.27 17.50
CA ILE A 200 0.97 -40.67 17.56
C ILE A 200 0.66 -41.71 16.49
N ASP A 201 1.15 -41.51 15.27
CA ASP A 201 0.91 -42.43 14.16
C ASP A 201 1.63 -43.78 14.39
N ALA A 202 2.87 -43.75 14.90
CA ALA A 202 3.58 -44.98 15.28
C ALA A 202 2.86 -45.75 16.40
N ASP A 203 2.33 -45.07 17.42
CA ASP A 203 1.58 -45.70 18.50
C ASP A 203 0.25 -46.30 18.00
N ARG A 204 -0.43 -45.63 17.06
CA ARG A 204 -1.62 -46.19 16.40
C ARG A 204 -1.30 -47.45 15.61
N GLU A 205 -0.22 -47.46 14.84
CA GLU A 205 0.21 -48.65 14.10
C GLU A 205 0.63 -49.79 15.04
N GLN A 206 1.31 -49.48 16.15
CA GLN A 206 1.67 -50.49 17.15
C GLN A 206 0.44 -51.12 17.81
N ARG A 207 -0.61 -50.33 18.10
CA ARG A 207 -1.88 -50.86 18.63
C ARG A 207 -2.57 -51.77 17.60
N LYS A 208 -2.64 -51.38 16.33
CA LYS A 208 -3.21 -52.23 15.27
C LYS A 208 -2.47 -53.56 15.16
N LEU A 209 -1.15 -53.55 15.14
CA LEU A 209 -0.33 -54.76 15.09
C LEU A 209 -0.55 -55.66 16.32
N LYS A 210 -0.73 -55.05 17.50
CA LYS A 210 -1.04 -55.78 18.74
C LYS A 210 -2.44 -56.42 18.70
N ASP A 211 -3.44 -55.68 18.24
CA ASP A 211 -4.81 -56.18 18.08
C ASP A 211 -4.87 -57.33 17.05
N GLU A 212 -4.11 -57.24 15.96
CA GLU A 212 -3.95 -58.32 14.97
C GLU A 212 -3.25 -59.56 15.56
N MET A 213 -2.23 -59.37 16.41
CA MET A 213 -1.57 -60.48 17.11
C MET A 213 -2.48 -61.17 18.13
N GLU A 214 -3.34 -60.42 18.82
CA GLU A 214 -4.32 -60.98 19.78
C GLU A 214 -5.40 -61.80 19.07
N LEU A 215 -5.81 -61.40 17.85
CA LEU A 215 -6.69 -62.19 16.98
C LEU A 215 -6.06 -63.50 16.47
N LEU A 216 -4.73 -63.56 16.42
CA LEU A 216 -3.97 -64.73 15.95
C LEU A 216 -3.48 -65.63 17.09
N GLN A 217 -3.73 -65.30 18.36
CA GLN A 217 -3.45 -66.25 19.45
C GLN A 217 -4.40 -67.45 19.31
N PRO A 218 -3.87 -68.67 19.05
CA PRO A 218 -4.71 -69.84 18.98
C PRO A 218 -5.36 -70.02 20.35
N THR A 219 -6.67 -70.17 20.37
CA THR A 219 -7.37 -70.83 21.48
C THR A 219 -6.63 -72.13 21.72
N GLY A 220 -5.83 -72.16 22.79
CA GLY A 220 -5.21 -73.38 23.25
C GLY A 220 -6.33 -74.36 23.52
N ASP A 221 -6.44 -75.38 22.68
CA ASP A 221 -7.24 -76.56 22.91
C ASP A 221 -6.88 -77.09 24.29
N SER A 222 -7.76 -76.83 25.25
CA SER A 222 -7.81 -77.56 26.49
C SER A 222 -8.54 -78.88 26.20
N SER A 223 -7.77 -79.96 26.10
CA SER A 223 -8.23 -81.33 26.29
C SER A 223 -7.21 -82.07 27.15
#